data_AF-A0A1I1BWR7-F1
#
_entry.id   AF-A0A1I1BWR7-F1
#
_cell.length_a   1.000
_cell.length_b   1.000
_cell.length_c   1.000
_cell.angle_alpha   90.00
_cell.angle_beta   90.00
_cell.angle_gamma   90.00
#
_symmetry.space_group_name_H-M   'P 1'
#
loop_
_entity.id
_entity.type
_entity.pdbx_description
1 polymer ?
#
loop_
_entity_poly.entity_id
_entity_poly.type
_entity_poly.pdbx_seq_one_letter_code
_entity_poly.pdbx_strand_id
1 'polypeptide(L)' 'MGEQTQFEPGDRAPNNGHYMEVSEDAFHMNIEDPKHVTLEKGERFPETTNHNRKWKKVKQF' A
#
# COMPACT_ATOMS: atom_id res chain seq x y z
N MET A 1 -11.60 14.53 8.66
CA MET A 1 -10.47 13.67 9.08
C MET A 1 -10.36 12.57 8.04
N GLY A 2 -9.50 12.74 7.03
CA GLY A 2 -9.38 11.78 5.94
C GLY A 2 -8.73 10.50 6.44
N GLU A 3 -9.35 9.35 6.17
CA GLU A 3 -8.74 8.06 6.49
C GLU A 3 -7.43 7.94 5.71
N GLN A 4 -6.31 7.74 6.41
CA GLN A 4 -5.03 7.48 5.77
C GLN A 4 -5.14 6.13 5.05
N THR A 5 -5.10 6.18 3.72
CA THR A 5 -5.18 4.98 2.86
C THR A 5 -3.85 4.65 2.20
N GLN A 6 -2.84 5.51 2.36
CA GLN A 6 -1.47 5.36 1.87
C GLN A 6 -0.50 5.15 3.05
N PHE A 7 0.40 4.18 2.91
CA PHE A 7 1.35 3.75 3.94
C PHE A 7 2.74 3.61 3.32
N GLU A 8 3.79 3.83 4.09
CA GLU A 8 5.17 3.70 3.62
C GLU A 8 5.72 2.29 3.92
N PRO A 9 6.74 1.81 3.19
CA PRO A 9 7.43 0.58 3.58
C PRO A 9 7.96 0.70 5.02
N GLY A 10 7.65 -0.29 5.86
CA GLY A 10 7.97 -0.27 7.29
C GLY A 10 6.88 0.28 8.22
N ASP A 11 5.85 0.94 7.69
CA ASP A 11 4.66 1.31 8.49
C ASP A 11 3.95 0.07 9.03
N ARG A 12 3.09 0.26 10.03
CA ARG A 12 2.23 -0.80 10.55
C ARG A 12 0.84 -0.74 9.92
N ALA A 13 0.38 -1.88 9.39
CA ALA A 13 -0.96 -2.02 8.87
C ALA A 13 -1.98 -1.74 10.00
N PRO A 14 -2.88 -0.74 9.85
CA PRO A 14 -3.83 -0.39 10.91
C PRO A 14 -4.92 -1.45 11.08
N ASN A 15 -5.20 -2.20 10.00
CA ASN A 15 -6.23 -3.22 9.94
C ASN A 15 -5.75 -4.37 9.06
N ASN A 16 -6.35 -5.55 9.25
CA ASN A 16 -6.21 -6.65 8.32
C ASN A 16 -6.85 -6.27 6.97
N GLY A 17 -6.15 -6.58 5.90
CA GLY A 17 -6.64 -6.28 4.56
C GLY A 17 -5.60 -6.47 3.48
N HIS A 18 -6.05 -6.25 2.26
CA HIS A 18 -5.21 -6.32 1.08
C HIS A 18 -4.66 -4.94 0.74
N TYR A 19 -3.35 -4.88 0.54
CA TYR A 19 -2.62 -3.68 0.19
C TYR A 19 -1.93 -3.89 -1.14
N MET A 20 -1.93 -2.85 -1.96
CA MET A 20 -1.29 -2.85 -3.27
C MET A 20 -0.30 -1.69 -3.32
N GLU A 21 0.86 -1.97 -3.89
CA GLU A 21 1.88 -0.99 -4.13
C GLU A 21 1.39 0.01 -5.18
N VAL A 22 1.47 1.29 -4.85
CA VAL A 22 1.08 2.42 -5.70
C VAL A 22 2.20 3.45 -5.71
N SER A 23 2.36 4.17 -6.82
CA SER A 23 3.26 5.32 -6.88
C SER A 23 2.61 6.50 -6.13
N GLU A 24 3.43 7.41 -5.60
CA GLU A 24 2.95 8.62 -4.92
C GLU A 24 1.94 9.43 -5.79
N ASP A 25 2.10 9.38 -7.12
CA ASP A 25 1.29 10.11 -8.11
C ASP A 25 0.16 9.25 -8.75
N ALA A 26 -0.19 8.11 -8.16
CA ALA A 26 -1.04 7.08 -8.79
C ALA A 26 -2.55 7.39 -8.90
N PHE A 27 -2.91 8.61 -9.30
CA PHE A 27 -4.23 8.85 -9.89
C PHE A 27 -4.30 8.44 -11.38
N HIS A 28 -3.17 8.30 -12.08
CA HIS A 28 -3.18 7.94 -13.52
C HIS A 28 -2.04 7.04 -14.02
N MET A 29 -1.07 6.64 -13.20
CA MET A 29 0.04 5.79 -13.69
C MET A 29 -0.26 4.31 -13.53
N ASN A 30 -0.41 3.62 -14.66
CA ASN A 30 -0.34 2.16 -14.75
C ASN A 30 1.04 1.73 -14.27
N ILE A 31 1.13 1.15 -13.07
CA ILE A 31 2.34 0.43 -12.64
C ILE A 31 2.37 -0.87 -13.45
N GLU A 32 3.49 -1.11 -14.13
CA GLU A 32 3.77 -2.42 -14.69
C GLU A 32 4.03 -3.39 -13.52
N ASP A 33 3.04 -4.25 -13.25
CA ASP A 33 3.03 -5.25 -12.18
C ASP A 33 3.06 -4.66 -10.74
N PRO A 34 1.94 -4.12 -10.24
CA PRO A 34 1.87 -3.67 -8.86
C PRO A 34 2.01 -4.86 -7.91
N LYS A 35 2.83 -4.71 -6.87
CA LYS A 35 2.91 -5.74 -5.82
C LYS A 35 1.65 -5.73 -4.97
N HIS A 36 1.19 -6.92 -4.61
CA HIS A 36 0.03 -7.12 -3.75
C HIS A 36 0.45 -7.89 -2.50
N VAL A 37 0.04 -7.40 -1.34
CA VAL A 37 0.35 -8.03 -0.05
C VAL A 37 -0.89 -8.04 0.82
N THR A 38 -1.15 -9.18 1.44
CA THR A 38 -2.16 -9.30 2.50
C THR A 38 -1.44 -9.14 3.82
N LEU A 39 -1.78 -8.10 4.58
CA LEU A 39 -1.19 -7.83 5.88
C LEU A 39 -2.26 -7.89 6.95
N GLU A 40 -1.89 -8.41 8.10
CA GLU A 40 -2.73 -8.39 9.29
C GLU A 40 -2.54 -7.10 10.10
N LYS A 41 -3.48 -6.83 11.00
CA LYS A 41 -3.40 -5.65 11.87
C LYS A 41 -2.12 -5.71 12.71
N GLY A 42 -1.28 -4.68 12.58
CA GLY A 42 -0.02 -4.55 13.29
C GLY A 42 1.19 -5.12 12.56
N GLU A 43 1.00 -5.79 11.42
CA GLU A 43 2.12 -6.22 10.57
C GLU A 43 2.79 -5.05 9.86
N ARG A 44 4.06 -5.25 9.49
CA ARG A 44 4.84 -4.22 8.81
C ARG A 44 4.71 -4.36 7.31
N PHE A 45 4.57 -3.23 6.63
CA PHE A 45 4.65 -3.18 5.18
C PHE A 45 6.04 -3.60 4.71
N PRO A 46 6.15 -4.56 3.76
CA PRO A 46 7.43 -4.97 3.23
C PRO A 46 8.05 -3.84 2.39
N GLU A 47 9.37 -3.92 2.21
CA GLU A 47 10.07 -2.99 1.33
C GLU A 47 9.54 -3.10 -0.10
N THR A 48 9.21 -1.94 -0.65
CA THR A 48 8.74 -1.80 -2.02
C THR A 48 9.92 -1.89 -2.98
N THR A 49 9.64 -2.22 -4.24
CA THR A 49 10.72 -2.35 -5.25
C THR A 49 11.43 -1.01 -5.52
N ASN A 50 10.84 0.11 -5.13
CA ASN A 50 11.39 1.44 -5.32
C ASN A 50 10.98 2.32 -4.13
N HIS A 51 11.94 3.04 -3.53
CA HIS A 51 11.71 3.91 -2.36
C HIS A 51 10.60 4.95 -2.55
N ASN A 52 10.21 5.27 -3.79
CA ASN A 52 9.12 6.19 -4.09
C ASN A 52 7.73 5.52 -4.16
N ARG A 53 7.61 4.24 -3.84
CA ARG A 53 6.35 3.49 -3.85
C ARG A 53 5.76 3.41 -2.44
N LYS A 54 4.46 3.63 -2.36
CA LYS A 54 3.64 3.56 -1.15
C LYS A 54 2.69 2.37 -1.25
N TRP A 55 2.23 1.89 -0.12
CA TRP A 55 1.18 0.88 -0.04
C TRP A 55 -0.17 1.55 0.08
N LYS A 56 -1.13 1.13 -0.73
CA LYS A 56 -2.51 1.60 -0.66
C LYS A 56 -3.44 0.46 -0.31
N LYS A 57 -4.34 0.70 0.65
CA LYS A 57 -5.40 -0.28 0.95
C LYS A 57 -6.32 -0.41 -0.26
N VAL A 58 -6.40 -1.62 -0.81
CA VAL A 58 -7.36 -1.94 -1.87
C VAL A 58 -8.65 -2.33 -1.18
N LYS A 59 -9.70 -1.50 -1.33
CA LYS A 59 -11.06 -1.97 -1.03
C LYS A 59 -11.43 -2.95 -2.14
N GLN A 60 -11.59 -4.22 -1.79
CA GLN A 60 -12.23 -5.18 -2.65
C GLN A 60 -13.70 -4.72 -2.77
N PHE A 61 -14.11 -4.34 -3.98
CA PHE A 61 -15.47 -3.94 -4.30
C PHE A 61 -16.35 -5.18 -4.50
#